data_AF-A0A6N7CVN5-F1
#
_entry.id   AF-A0A6N7CVN5-F1
#
_cell.length_a   1.000
_cell.length_b   1.000
_cell.length_c   1.000
_cell.angle_alpha   90.00
_cell.angle_beta   90.00
_cell.angle_gamma   90.00
#
_symmetry.space_group_name_H-M   'P 1'
#
loop_
_entity.id
_entity.type
_entity.pdbx_description
1 polymer ?
#
loop_
_entity_poly.entity_id
_entity_poly.type
_entity_poly.pdbx_seq_one_letter_code
_entity_poly.pdbx_strand_id
1 'polypeptide(L)'
;MLEKLSTDRSIASNELSALLRRNLLVPVMHGVTFEQLHQVSPTLASRSGFSTVEEPMEDIVVKIAELVGTLDAEEADELSMK
;
A
#
# COMPACT_ATOMS: atom_id res chain seq x y z
N MET A 1 10.15 0.57 10.91
CA MET A 1 9.71 -0.21 9.72
C MET A 1 10.64 0.00 8.53
N LEU A 2 10.92 1.24 8.12
CA LEU A 2 11.77 1.57 6.95
C LEU A 2 13.16 0.92 6.97
N GLU A 3 13.81 0.85 8.13
CA GLU A 3 15.13 0.20 8.29
C GLU A 3 15.14 -1.26 7.80
N LYS A 4 14.00 -1.97 7.89
CA LYS A 4 13.91 -3.35 7.41
C LYS A 4 14.10 -3.45 5.89
N LEU A 5 13.64 -2.46 5.11
CA LEU A 5 13.81 -2.42 3.65
C LEU A 5 15.28 -2.31 3.23
N SER A 6 16.13 -1.78 4.11
CA SER A 6 17.56 -1.60 3.89
C SER A 6 18.40 -2.80 4.33
N THR A 7 17.77 -3.87 4.84
CA THR A 7 18.44 -5.06 5.40
C THR A 7 17.87 -6.35 4.82
N ASP A 8 18.65 -7.44 4.80
CA ASP A 8 18.27 -8.75 4.23
C ASP A 8 17.10 -9.48 4.95
N ARG A 9 16.47 -8.84 5.95
CA ARG A 9 15.29 -9.35 6.68
C ARG A 9 13.95 -8.89 6.08
N SER A 10 13.99 -8.27 4.90
CA SER A 10 12.83 -7.87 4.10
C SER A 10 12.54 -8.88 2.98
N ILE A 11 11.42 -8.71 2.28
CA ILE A 11 11.15 -9.34 0.97
C ILE A 11 12.44 -9.31 0.14
N ALA A 12 12.84 -10.43 -0.44
CA ALA A 12 14.08 -10.49 -1.22
C ALA A 12 14.00 -9.48 -2.38
N SER A 13 15.11 -8.81 -2.71
CA SER A 13 15.14 -7.80 -3.78
C SER A 13 14.50 -8.29 -5.09
N ASN A 14 14.64 -9.58 -5.40
CA ASN A 14 14.03 -10.24 -6.56
C ASN A 14 12.50 -10.33 -6.51
N GLU A 15 11.92 -10.65 -5.35
CA GLU A 15 10.47 -10.76 -5.15
C GLU A 15 9.83 -9.37 -5.24
N LEU A 16 10.41 -8.38 -4.56
CA LEU A 16 9.92 -7.00 -4.62
C LEU A 16 10.01 -6.44 -6.05
N SER A 17 11.12 -6.70 -6.73
CA SER A 17 11.28 -6.32 -8.14
C SER A 17 10.27 -7.02 -9.06
N ALA A 18 9.88 -8.27 -8.77
CA ALA A 18 8.86 -8.97 -9.53
C ALA A 18 7.47 -8.38 -9.34
N LEU A 19 7.11 -7.98 -8.12
CA LEU A 19 5.86 -7.28 -7.82
C LEU A 19 5.79 -5.92 -8.51
N LEU A 20 6.87 -5.14 -8.44
CA LEU A 20 6.98 -3.82 -9.07
C LEU A 20 6.83 -3.89 -10.60
N ARG A 21 7.47 -4.88 -11.26
CA ARG A 21 7.37 -5.05 -12.72
C ARG A 21 5.97 -5.40 -13.21
N ARG A 22 5.16 -6.07 -12.39
CA ARG A 22 3.83 -6.54 -12.76
C ARG A 22 2.71 -5.57 -12.40
N ASN A 23 3.02 -4.42 -11.80
CA ASN A 23 2.03 -3.50 -11.22
C ASN A 23 1.06 -4.19 -10.23
N LEU A 24 1.52 -5.24 -9.54
CA LEU A 24 0.72 -6.01 -8.57
C LEU A 24 1.02 -5.57 -7.13
N LEU A 25 1.25 -4.28 -6.93
CA LEU A 25 1.65 -3.73 -5.64
C LEU A 25 0.77 -2.55 -5.28
N VAL A 26 0.05 -2.68 -4.16
CA VAL A 26 -0.73 -1.61 -3.52
C VAL A 26 -0.08 -1.34 -2.17
N PRO A 27 0.76 -0.30 -2.04
CA PRO A 27 1.43 0.02 -0.79
C PRO A 27 0.45 0.67 0.21
N VAL A 28 0.56 0.30 1.49
CA VAL A 28 -0.19 0.94 2.60
C VAL A 28 0.82 1.46 3.62
N MET A 29 0.88 2.78 3.78
CA MET A 29 1.78 3.43 4.74
C MET A 29 1.13 3.45 6.13
N HIS A 30 1.83 2.90 7.11
CA HIS A 30 1.38 2.91 8.51
C HIS A 30 2.55 3.26 9.44
N GLY A 31 2.39 4.34 10.21
CA GLY A 31 3.46 4.87 11.07
C GLY A 31 4.67 5.43 10.31
N VAL A 32 4.56 5.60 8.99
CA VAL A 32 5.56 6.16 8.08
C VAL A 32 4.85 6.97 6.98
N THR A 33 5.58 7.83 6.27
CA THR A 33 5.04 8.59 5.12
C THR A 33 5.66 8.16 3.79
N PHE A 34 5.00 8.47 2.68
CA PHE A 34 5.55 8.26 1.33
C PHE A 34 6.85 9.05 1.10
N GLU A 35 6.99 10.24 1.70
CA GLU A 35 8.22 11.02 1.65
C GLU A 35 9.38 10.28 2.34
N GLN A 36 9.15 9.76 3.54
CA GLN A 36 10.16 8.97 4.26
C GLN A 36 10.51 7.68 3.52
N LEU A 37 9.52 7.04 2.87
CA LEU A 37 9.76 5.87 2.03
C LEU A 37 10.59 6.23 0.79
N HIS A 38 10.35 7.38 0.16
CA HIS A 38 11.09 7.84 -1.01
C HIS A 38 12.58 8.00 -0.72
N GLN A 39 12.94 8.48 0.48
CA GLN A 39 14.33 8.61 0.91
C GLN A 39 15.07 7.27 0.99
N VAL A 40 14.35 6.17 1.23
CA VAL A 40 14.93 4.81 1.38
C VAL A 40 14.85 4.02 0.08
N SER A 41 13.72 4.10 -0.62
CA SER A 41 13.49 3.39 -1.87
C SER A 41 12.61 4.23 -2.81
N PRO A 42 13.24 5.02 -3.70
CA PRO A 42 12.51 5.83 -4.68
C PRO A 42 11.62 4.97 -5.60
N THR A 43 12.08 3.78 -5.97
CA THR A 43 11.33 2.86 -6.84
C THR A 43 10.05 2.37 -6.17
N LEU A 44 10.12 2.01 -4.88
CA LEU A 44 8.95 1.58 -4.12
C LEU A 44 7.98 2.73 -3.86
N ALA A 45 8.51 3.91 -3.55
CA ALA A 45 7.71 5.14 -3.35
C ALA A 45 7.04 5.64 -4.63
N SER A 46 7.48 5.20 -5.82
CA SER A 46 6.88 5.59 -7.10
C SER A 46 5.51 4.97 -7.37
N ARG A 47 5.03 4.09 -6.47
CA ARG A 47 3.73 3.44 -6.57
C ARG A 47 2.73 4.17 -5.68
N SER A 48 1.62 4.60 -6.28
CA SER A 48 0.48 5.15 -5.54
C SER A 48 -0.11 4.07 -4.64
N GLY A 49 -0.61 4.48 -3.47
CA GLY A 49 -1.27 3.60 -2.52
C GLY A 49 -1.92 4.41 -1.41
N PHE A 50 -2.11 3.79 -0.25
CA PHE A 50 -2.88 4.35 0.85
C PHE A 50 -1.99 4.76 2.03
N SER A 51 -2.52 5.61 2.90
CA SER A 51 -1.84 6.07 4.11
C SER A 51 -2.79 6.11 5.29
N THR A 52 -2.46 5.43 6.38
CA THR A 52 -3.26 5.48 7.61
C THR A 52 -3.16 6.82 8.36
N VAL A 53 -2.35 7.76 7.84
CA VAL A 53 -2.31 9.16 8.32
C VAL A 53 -3.39 9.99 7.64
N GLU A 54 -3.78 9.62 6.42
CA GLU A 54 -4.75 10.36 5.60
C GLU A 54 -6.17 9.83 5.77
N GLU A 55 -6.30 8.51 5.97
CA GLU A 55 -7.59 7.82 6.08
C GLU A 55 -7.51 6.69 7.12
N PRO A 56 -8.63 6.35 7.79
CA PRO A 56 -8.66 5.23 8.73
C PRO A 56 -8.45 3.90 8.01
N MET A 57 -7.97 2.90 8.75
CA MET A 57 -7.68 1.57 8.19
C MET A 57 -8.94 0.90 7.61
N GLU A 58 -10.11 1.18 8.18
CA GLU A 58 -11.40 0.65 7.73
C GLU A 58 -11.69 1.11 6.30
N ASP A 59 -11.58 2.41 6.01
CA ASP A 59 -11.76 2.97 4.66
C ASP A 59 -10.75 2.40 3.65
N ILE A 60 -9.49 2.23 4.06
CA ILE A 60 -8.44 1.65 3.22
C ILE A 60 -8.82 0.22 2.80
N VAL A 61 -9.33 -0.59 3.73
CA VAL A 61 -9.75 -1.97 3.45
C VAL A 61 -10.90 -2.00 2.45
N VAL A 62 -11.89 -1.12 2.59
CA VAL A 62 -13.02 -1.02 1.66
C VAL A 62 -12.53 -0.67 0.26
N LYS A 63 -11.68 0.36 0.12
CA LYS A 63 -11.12 0.77 -1.18
C LYS A 63 -10.28 -0.33 -1.84
N ILE A 64 -9.50 -1.08 -1.06
CA ILE A 64 -8.75 -2.22 -1.59
C ILE A 64 -9.70 -3.32 -2.05
N ALA A 65 -10.75 -3.62 -1.27
CA ALA A 65 -11.71 -4.65 -1.59
C ALA A 65 -12.52 -4.34 -2.86
N GLU A 66 -12.88 -3.06 -3.07
CA GLU A 66 -13.46 -2.55 -4.31
C GLU A 66 -12.47 -2.69 -5.48
N LEU A 67 -11.22 -2.24 -5.30
CA LEU A 67 -10.16 -2.29 -6.33
C LEU A 67 -9.91 -3.71 -6.85
N VAL A 68 -9.99 -4.73 -6.00
CA VAL A 68 -9.79 -6.14 -6.38
C VAL A 68 -11.08 -6.87 -6.76
N GLY A 69 -12.23 -6.18 -6.73
CA GLY A 69 -13.54 -6.73 -7.11
C GLY A 69 -14.11 -7.74 -6.10
N THR A 70 -13.68 -7.67 -4.84
CA THR A 70 -14.28 -8.46 -3.74
C THR A 70 -15.50 -7.79 -3.12
N LEU A 71 -15.67 -6.49 -3.35
CA LEU A 71 -16.88 -5.71 -3.09
C LEU A 71 -17.27 -5.00 -4.37
N ASP A 72 -18.58 -4.85 -4.61
CA ASP A 72 -19.05 -3.93 -5.63
C ASP A 72 -19.13 -2.48 -5.12
N ALA A 73 -19.42 -1.54 -6.03
CA ALA A 73 -19.44 -0.12 -5.70
C ALA A 73 -20.57 0.25 -4.73
N GLU A 74 -21.71 -0.45 -4.77
CA GLU A 74 -22.84 -0.19 -3.87
C GLU A 74 -22.50 -0.67 -2.45
N GLU A 75 -21.90 -1.85 -2.31
CA GLU A 75 -21.43 -2.39 -1.04
C GLU A 75 -20.30 -1.54 -0.42
N ALA A 76 -19.39 -1.02 -1.25
CA ALA A 76 -18.30 -0.16 -0.81
C ALA A 76 -18.79 1.20 -0.27
N ASP A 77 -19.76 1.81 -0.94
CA ASP A 77 -20.38 3.07 -0.50
C ASP A 77 -21.11 2.89 0.84
N GLU A 78 -21.85 1.79 1.02
CA GLU A 78 -22.57 1.50 2.28
C GLU A 78 -21.63 1.31 3.48
N LEU A 79 -20.44 0.75 3.27
CA LEU A 79 -19.45 0.53 4.33
C LEU A 79 -18.68 1.80 4.67
N SER A 80 -18.40 2.65 3.69
CA SER A 80 -17.68 3.92 3.89
C SER A 80 -18.53 5.02 4.55
N MET A 81 -19.86 4.83 4.60
CA MET A 81 -20.80 5.78 5.22
C MET A 81 -21.09 5.51 6.71
N LYS A 82 -20.52 4.46 7.31
CA LYS A 82 -20.73 4.07 8.72
C LYS A 82 -19.63 4.60 9.62
#